data_AF-A0A950Q4Z7-F1
#
_entry.id   AF-A0A950Q4Z7-F1
#
_cell.length_a   1.000
_cell.length_b   1.000
_cell.length_c   1.000
_cell.angle_alpha   90.00
_cell.angle_beta   90.00
_cell.angle_gamma   90.00
#
_symmetry.space_group_name_H-M   'P 1'
#
loop_
_entity.id
_entity.type
_entity.pdbx_description
1 polymer ?
#
loop_
_entity_poly.entity_id
_entity_poly.type
_entity_poly.pdbx_seq_one_letter_code
_entity_poly.pdbx_strand_id
1 'polypeptide(L)'
;MGGPMGMGGPGGAIHGEFVTPDGSNGYRTVDMQVGQVMSVSSSSIMVKSADGFTKTYSVDQNTVVNAGRDGISNVKNGDTVGVNAVVTNGNAAARNIMDRTTLGQIGQHWNPKSTSTTTS
;
A
#
# COMPACT_ATOMS: atom_id res chain seq x y z
N MET A 1 22.09 -7.48 -7.12
CA MET A 1 20.84 -6.75 -7.41
C MET A 1 19.71 -7.41 -6.63
N GLY A 2 19.45 -6.95 -5.41
CA GLY A 2 18.30 -7.41 -4.62
C GLY A 2 17.22 -6.34 -4.68
N GLY A 3 16.32 -6.43 -5.64
CA GLY A 3 15.13 -5.57 -5.67
C GLY A 3 14.27 -5.83 -4.43
N PRO A 4 13.52 -4.84 -3.93
CA PRO A 4 12.73 -4.99 -2.72
C PRO A 4 11.70 -6.11 -2.88
N MET A 5 12.00 -7.26 -2.27
CA MET A 5 11.09 -8.38 -2.06
C MET A 5 9.83 -7.85 -1.37
N GLY A 6 8.73 -7.75 -2.12
CA GLY A 6 7.48 -7.09 -1.70
C GLY A 6 6.87 -6.18 -2.78
N MET A 7 7.26 -6.34 -4.05
CA MET A 7 7.06 -5.36 -5.12
C MET A 7 5.68 -5.31 -5.77
N GLY A 8 4.72 -6.08 -5.27
CA GLY A 8 3.41 -6.23 -5.88
C GLY A 8 2.82 -7.58 -5.53
N GLY A 9 1.63 -7.87 -6.03
CA GLY A 9 0.99 -9.16 -5.87
C GLY A 9 1.80 -10.26 -6.58
N PRO A 10 1.32 -11.50 -6.53
CA PRO A 10 1.97 -12.63 -7.21
C PRO A 10 2.38 -12.26 -8.64
N GLY A 11 3.62 -12.55 -9.02
CA GLY A 11 4.15 -12.29 -10.37
C GLY A 11 4.40 -10.82 -10.71
N GLY A 12 4.43 -9.89 -9.73
CA GLY A 12 4.63 -8.47 -9.98
C GLY A 12 3.34 -7.70 -10.32
N ALA A 13 2.17 -8.27 -9.97
CA ALA A 13 0.89 -7.60 -10.14
C ALA A 13 0.87 -6.25 -9.40
N ILE A 14 0.45 -5.18 -10.10
CA ILE A 14 0.39 -3.83 -9.54
C ILE A 14 -1.02 -3.41 -9.11
N HIS A 15 -2.04 -4.08 -9.64
CA HIS A 15 -3.38 -4.09 -9.06
C HIS A 15 -4.11 -5.38 -9.45
N GLY A 16 -5.16 -5.72 -8.71
CA GLY A 16 -6.03 -6.84 -9.04
C GLY A 16 -7.02 -7.15 -7.93
N GLU A 17 -8.00 -7.97 -8.26
CA GLU A 17 -8.98 -8.49 -7.31
C GLU A 17 -8.88 -10.02 -7.30
N PHE A 18 -8.92 -10.62 -6.12
CA PHE A 18 -8.89 -12.08 -5.96
C PHE A 18 -9.75 -12.53 -4.80
N VAL A 19 -10.24 -13.77 -4.88
CA VAL A 19 -11.09 -14.37 -3.85
C VAL A 19 -10.23 -15.26 -2.95
N THR A 20 -10.39 -15.10 -1.63
CA THR A 20 -9.68 -15.88 -0.61
C THR A 20 -10.64 -16.45 0.42
N PRO A 21 -10.27 -17.53 1.13
CA PRO A 21 -11.00 -17.97 2.31
C PRO A 21 -11.08 -16.86 3.38
N ASP A 22 -12.24 -16.73 4.01
CA ASP A 22 -12.47 -15.73 5.06
C ASP A 22 -12.04 -16.20 6.47
N GLY A 23 -11.79 -17.50 6.64
CA GLY A 23 -11.47 -18.12 7.93
C GLY A 23 -12.70 -18.62 8.71
N SER A 24 -13.89 -18.53 8.13
CA SER A 24 -15.19 -18.97 8.69
C SER A 24 -15.97 -19.82 7.68
N ASN A 25 -15.25 -20.67 6.93
CA ASN A 25 -15.80 -21.56 5.91
C ASN A 25 -16.53 -20.83 4.75
N GLY A 26 -16.20 -19.57 4.53
CA GLY A 26 -16.67 -18.75 3.41
C GLY A 26 -15.54 -18.16 2.59
N TYR A 27 -15.90 -17.22 1.73
CA TYR A 27 -14.97 -16.54 0.83
C TYR A 27 -15.17 -15.03 0.91
N ARG A 28 -14.07 -14.31 0.69
CA ARG A 28 -14.06 -12.85 0.58
C ARG A 28 -13.28 -12.42 -0.64
N THR A 29 -13.72 -11.32 -1.22
CA THR A 29 -13.01 -10.60 -2.25
C THR A 29 -11.97 -9.69 -1.61
N VAL A 30 -10.76 -9.72 -2.14
CA VAL A 30 -9.64 -8.88 -1.73
C VAL A 30 -9.12 -8.12 -2.94
N ASP A 31 -9.09 -6.80 -2.82
CA ASP A 31 -8.34 -5.93 -3.70
C ASP A 31 -6.89 -5.84 -3.24
N MET A 32 -6.00 -5.79 -4.21
CA MET A 32 -4.61 -5.42 -4.01
C MET A 32 -4.23 -4.33 -5.02
N GLN A 33 -3.52 -3.29 -4.57
CA GLN A 33 -3.03 -2.23 -5.43
C GLN A 33 -1.71 -1.66 -4.90
N VAL A 34 -0.76 -1.37 -5.80
CA VAL A 34 0.43 -0.56 -5.53
C VAL A 34 0.36 0.68 -6.42
N GLY A 35 0.56 1.85 -5.84
CA GLY A 35 0.48 3.09 -6.59
C GLY A 35 0.80 4.34 -5.78
N GLN A 36 0.70 5.49 -6.44
CA GLN A 36 0.85 6.79 -5.80
C GLN A 36 -0.46 7.23 -5.14
N VAL A 37 -0.34 7.87 -3.99
CA VAL A 37 -1.47 8.51 -3.29
C VAL A 37 -1.86 9.78 -4.04
N MET A 38 -3.09 9.80 -4.53
CA MET A 38 -3.68 10.97 -5.20
C MET A 38 -4.36 11.91 -4.22
N SER A 39 -5.00 11.35 -3.18
CA SER A 39 -5.59 12.09 -2.07
C SER A 39 -5.68 11.20 -0.83
N VAL A 40 -5.59 11.81 0.35
CA VAL A 40 -5.67 11.10 1.64
C VAL A 40 -6.38 11.94 2.69
N SER A 41 -7.11 11.25 3.57
CA SER A 41 -7.77 11.78 4.76
C SER A 41 -7.68 10.74 5.88
N SER A 42 -8.20 11.04 7.07
CA SER A 42 -8.24 10.07 8.18
C SER A 42 -9.10 8.83 7.88
N SER A 43 -10.04 8.92 6.93
CA SER A 43 -11.01 7.86 6.65
C SER A 43 -10.99 7.33 5.21
N SER A 44 -10.09 7.83 4.36
CA SER A 44 -10.06 7.47 2.94
C SER A 44 -8.70 7.75 2.31
N ILE A 45 -8.32 6.88 1.37
CA ILE A 45 -7.12 7.03 0.54
C ILE A 45 -7.44 6.70 -0.92
N MET A 46 -7.06 7.57 -1.85
CA MET A 46 -7.16 7.34 -3.28
C MET A 46 -5.78 7.00 -3.84
N VAL A 47 -5.68 5.88 -4.55
CA VAL A 47 -4.42 5.36 -5.08
C VAL A 47 -4.49 5.20 -6.59
N LYS A 48 -3.43 5.63 -7.29
CA LYS A 48 -3.25 5.45 -8.73
C LYS A 48 -2.05 4.56 -9.02
N SER A 49 -2.29 3.41 -9.64
CA SER A 49 -1.24 2.49 -10.09
C SER A 49 -0.57 2.97 -11.38
N ALA A 50 0.56 2.35 -11.72
CA ALA A 50 1.39 2.74 -12.87
C ALA A 50 0.67 2.61 -14.23
N ASP A 51 -0.31 1.72 -14.33
CA ASP A 51 -1.19 1.55 -15.50
C ASP A 51 -2.33 2.57 -15.58
N GLY A 52 -2.41 3.49 -14.62
CA GLY A 52 -3.43 4.53 -14.57
C GLY A 52 -4.72 4.13 -13.87
N PHE A 53 -4.87 2.89 -13.38
CA PHE A 53 -6.03 2.49 -12.59
C PHE A 53 -6.09 3.27 -11.28
N THR A 54 -7.28 3.77 -10.93
CA THR A 54 -7.51 4.56 -9.72
C THR A 54 -8.59 3.92 -8.87
N LYS A 55 -8.35 3.72 -7.58
CA LYS A 55 -9.37 3.28 -6.62
C LYS A 55 -9.28 4.07 -5.33
N THR A 56 -10.44 4.28 -4.71
CA THR A 56 -10.54 4.87 -3.38
C THR A 56 -10.87 3.76 -2.38
N TYR A 57 -10.13 3.73 -1.29
CA TYR A 57 -10.27 2.77 -0.21
C TYR A 57 -10.67 3.48 1.07
N SER A 58 -11.64 2.91 1.80
CA SER A 58 -11.97 3.43 3.13
C SER A 58 -10.91 3.02 4.13
N VAL A 59 -10.61 3.92 5.06
CA VAL A 59 -9.72 3.71 6.20
C VAL A 59 -10.58 3.76 7.45
N ASP A 60 -10.49 2.72 8.28
CA ASP A 60 -11.24 2.61 9.53
C ASP A 60 -10.32 2.13 10.67
N GLN A 61 -10.89 1.91 11.84
CA GLN A 61 -10.16 1.48 13.04
C GLN A 61 -9.52 0.09 12.89
N ASN A 62 -9.97 -0.71 11.93
CA ASN A 62 -9.43 -2.03 11.62
C ASN A 62 -8.39 -1.97 10.49
N THR A 63 -8.07 -0.79 9.96
CA THR A 63 -7.00 -0.62 8.98
C THR A 63 -5.65 -0.54 9.67
N VAL A 64 -4.76 -1.49 9.37
CA VAL A 64 -3.36 -1.40 9.78
C VAL A 64 -2.60 -0.52 8.80
N VAL A 65 -2.07 0.61 9.26
CA VAL A 65 -1.32 1.56 8.43
C VAL A 65 0.14 1.62 8.85
N ASN A 66 1.00 1.08 8.00
CA ASN A 66 2.45 1.09 8.18
C ASN A 66 3.04 2.31 7.46
N ALA A 67 3.06 3.45 8.14
CA ALA A 67 3.60 4.73 7.64
C ALA A 67 4.41 5.47 8.72
N GLY A 68 5.10 4.73 9.58
CA GLY A 68 5.74 5.28 10.78
C GLY A 68 4.75 5.40 11.96
N ARG A 69 5.09 6.27 12.91
CA ARG A 69 4.43 6.32 14.24
C ARG A 69 2.96 6.70 14.20
N ASP A 70 2.57 7.62 13.31
CA ASP A 70 1.24 8.25 13.35
C ASP A 70 0.28 7.69 12.29
N GLY A 71 0.61 6.53 11.70
CA GLY A 71 -0.27 5.80 10.79
C GLY A 71 -0.72 6.62 9.58
N ILE A 72 -2.02 6.62 9.28
CA ILE A 72 -2.58 7.31 8.10
C ILE A 72 -2.28 8.81 8.07
N SER A 73 -2.09 9.44 9.23
CA SER A 73 -1.74 10.86 9.33
C SER A 73 -0.35 11.18 8.78
N ASN A 74 0.54 10.18 8.67
CA ASN A 74 1.86 10.33 8.08
C ASN A 74 1.87 10.18 6.56
N VAL A 75 0.89 9.49 5.98
CA VAL A 75 0.76 9.37 4.52
C VAL A 75 0.45 10.73 3.90
N LYS A 76 1.03 11.01 2.74
CA LYS A 76 0.88 12.26 1.97
C LYS A 76 0.60 11.97 0.51
N ASN A 77 0.05 12.98 -0.18
CA ASN A 77 -0.08 12.95 -1.62
C ASN A 77 1.30 12.79 -2.28
N GLY A 78 1.40 11.92 -3.27
CA GLY A 78 2.65 11.56 -3.94
C GLY A 78 3.41 10.39 -3.29
N ASP A 79 3.05 9.97 -2.07
CA ASP A 79 3.65 8.77 -1.49
C ASP A 79 3.29 7.53 -2.29
N THR A 80 4.21 6.57 -2.36
CA THR A 80 3.94 5.27 -2.98
C THR A 80 3.50 4.30 -1.91
N VAL A 81 2.28 3.79 -2.04
CA VAL A 81 1.66 2.87 -1.08
C VAL A 81 1.33 1.52 -1.72
N GLY A 82 1.34 0.47 -0.91
CA GLY A 82 0.64 -0.78 -1.20
C GLY A 82 -0.63 -0.87 -0.34
N VAL A 83 -1.75 -1.26 -0.94
CA VAL A 83 -3.05 -1.43 -0.26
C VAL A 83 -3.55 -2.85 -0.49
N ASN A 84 -4.01 -3.48 0.59
CA ASN A 84 -4.88 -4.65 0.54
C ASN A 84 -6.22 -4.29 1.20
N ALA A 85 -7.32 -4.47 0.48
CA ALA A 85 -8.65 -4.11 0.94
C ALA A 85 -9.62 -5.28 0.79
N VAL A 86 -10.56 -5.42 1.72
CA VAL A 86 -11.67 -6.37 1.59
C VAL A 86 -12.81 -5.65 0.90
N VAL A 87 -13.32 -6.25 -0.17
CA VAL A 87 -14.45 -5.71 -0.93
C VAL A 87 -15.74 -6.31 -0.42
N THR A 88 -16.72 -5.47 -0.10
CA THR A 88 -18.06 -5.90 0.31
C THR A 88 -19.09 -4.97 -0.30
N ASN A 89 -20.00 -5.52 -1.12
CA ASN A 89 -21.03 -4.74 -1.82
C ASN A 89 -20.45 -3.54 -2.60
N GLY A 90 -19.29 -3.73 -3.25
CA GLY A 90 -18.60 -2.67 -4.00
C GLY A 90 -17.78 -1.68 -3.16
N ASN A 91 -17.84 -1.75 -1.83
CA ASN A 91 -17.01 -0.92 -0.95
C ASN A 91 -15.70 -1.64 -0.63
N ALA A 92 -14.57 -0.97 -0.88
CA ALA A 92 -13.24 -1.52 -0.62
C ALA A 92 -12.67 -0.96 0.70
N ALA A 93 -12.79 -1.75 1.76
CA ALA A 93 -12.28 -1.40 3.09
C ALA A 93 -10.82 -1.82 3.24
N ALA A 94 -9.92 -0.85 3.35
CA ALA A 94 -8.49 -1.13 3.54
C ALA A 94 -8.27 -1.91 4.85
N ARG A 95 -7.56 -3.02 4.75
CA ARG A 95 -7.11 -3.80 5.92
C ARG A 95 -5.62 -3.61 6.18
N ASN A 96 -4.86 -3.37 5.12
CA ASN A 96 -3.45 -3.02 5.22
C ASN A 96 -3.10 -1.91 4.24
N ILE A 97 -2.38 -0.90 4.73
CA ILE A 97 -1.74 0.14 3.92
C ILE A 97 -0.26 0.15 4.32
N MET A 98 0.62 0.07 3.33
CA MET A 98 2.07 0.17 3.52
C MET A 98 2.60 1.36 2.75
N ASP A 99 3.04 2.40 3.46
CA ASP A 99 3.69 3.57 2.86
C ASP A 99 5.17 3.30 2.68
N ARG A 100 5.54 3.04 1.43
CA ARG A 100 6.88 2.64 1.04
C ARG A 100 7.83 3.82 0.99
N THR A 101 7.31 5.03 0.76
CA THR A 101 8.08 6.26 0.77
C THR A 101 8.55 6.54 2.19
N THR A 102 7.62 6.64 3.14
CA THR A 102 7.91 6.96 4.53
C THR A 102 8.76 5.87 5.20
N LEU A 103 8.41 4.59 5.00
CA LEU A 103 9.21 3.49 5.57
C LEU A 103 10.62 3.43 4.97
N GLY A 104 10.77 3.74 3.68
CA GLY A 104 12.08 3.87 3.03
C GLY A 104 12.93 4.97 3.67
N GLN A 105 12.35 6.16 3.87
CA GLN A 105 13.02 7.29 4.52
C GLN A 105 13.44 6.97 5.96
N ILE A 106 12.56 6.36 6.75
CA ILE A 106 12.87 5.92 8.11
C ILE A 106 14.03 4.92 8.09
N GLY A 107 14.00 3.94 7.18
CA GLY A 107 15.09 2.97 7.03
C GLY A 107 16.45 3.61 6.73
N GLN A 108 16.49 4.60 5.83
CA GLN A 108 17.72 5.35 5.51
C GLN A 108 18.25 6.14 6.71
N HIS A 109 17.36 6.67 7.56
CA HIS A 109 17.75 7.41 8.76
C HIS A 109 18.51 6.52 9.76
N TRP A 110 18.13 5.25 9.92
CA TRP A 110 18.77 4.32 10.85
C TRP A 110 19.92 3.50 10.23
N ASN A 111 20.01 3.44 8.91
CA ASN A 111 21.06 2.71 8.19
C ASN A 111 21.54 3.47 6.94
N PRO A 112 22.39 4.51 7.09
CA PRO A 112 22.75 5.43 6.00
C PRO A 112 23.61 4.86 4.86
N LYS A 113 23.91 3.56 4.83
CA LYS A 113 24.69 2.94 3.72
C LYS A 113 23.78 2.41 2.62
N SER A 114 23.39 3.29 1.71
CA SER A 114 23.19 2.95 0.29
C SER A 114 23.49 4.16 -0.62
N THR A 115 24.52 4.93 -0.30
CA THR A 115 25.19 5.77 -1.30
C THR A 115 26.12 4.86 -2.10
N SER A 116 25.59 4.16 -3.12
CA SER A 116 26.47 3.66 -4.18
C SER A 116 26.98 4.87 -4.93
N THR A 117 28.18 5.28 -4.54
CA THR A 117 29.10 6.04 -5.38
C THR A 117 29.16 5.39 -6.75
N THR A 118 28.53 6.02 -7.75
CA THR A 118 29.00 5.93 -9.13
C THR A 118 29.47 7.32 -9.51
N THR A 119 30.74 7.58 -9.19
CA THR A 119 31.53 8.65 -9.77
C THR A 119 31.85 8.25 -11.21
N SER A 120 31.54 9.17 -12.13
CA SER A 120 32.11 9.43 -13.47
C SER A 120 32.29 8.29 -14.46
#